data_AF-A0A378L7X9-F1
#
_entry.id   AF-A0A378L7X9-F1
#
_cell.length_a   1.000
_cell.length_b   1.000
_cell.length_c   1.000
_cell.angle_alpha   90.00
_cell.angle_beta   90.00
_cell.angle_gamma   90.00
#
_symmetry.space_group_name_H-M   'P 1'
#
loop_
_entity.id
_entity.type
_entity.pdbx_description
1 polymer ?
#
loop_
_entity_poly.entity_id
_entity_poly.type
_entity_poly.pdbx_seq_one_letter_code
_entity_poly.pdbx_strand_id
1 'polypeptide(L)'
;MRKSMMMLFLLAFTSCNYANIANSILLSRTSEQKTQILSGIINAAGEPCIPIGSFYQGLDINDAAYWNVACSNGRSFVIQIANDAEATTTIIQCSAMKSLGAQCFKRFGF
;
A
#
# COMPACT_ATOMS: atom_id res chain seq x y z
N MET A 1 -53.21 8.83 29.24
CA MET A 1 -52.47 7.55 29.37
C MET A 1 -51.28 7.60 28.43
N ARG A 2 -50.07 7.69 28.99
CA ARG A 2 -48.82 8.02 28.29
C ARG A 2 -48.00 6.74 28.13
N LYS A 3 -47.92 6.18 26.93
CA LYS A 3 -46.98 5.10 26.61
C LYS A 3 -45.97 5.66 25.61
N SER A 4 -44.91 6.27 26.14
CA SER A 4 -43.75 6.67 25.35
C SER A 4 -42.95 5.40 25.06
N MET A 5 -43.11 4.84 23.86
CA MET A 5 -42.33 3.70 23.38
C MET A 5 -40.94 4.23 22.98
N MET A 6 -39.98 4.20 23.90
CA MET A 6 -38.59 4.57 23.62
C MET A 6 -37.94 3.44 22.82
N MET A 7 -37.85 3.61 21.50
CA MET A 7 -37.20 2.65 20.61
C MET A 7 -35.69 2.91 20.65
N LEU A 8 -34.95 2.02 21.33
CA LEU A 8 -33.49 2.07 21.42
C LEU A 8 -32.91 1.52 20.12
N PHE A 9 -32.53 2.40 19.19
CA PHE A 9 -31.79 2.03 17.98
C PHE A 9 -30.34 1.69 18.37
N LEU A 10 -30.00 0.40 18.44
CA LEU A 10 -28.61 -0.05 18.44
C LEU A 10 -28.03 0.18 17.03
N LEU A 11 -27.27 1.25 16.86
CA LEU A 11 -26.37 1.43 15.71
C LEU A 11 -25.22 0.43 15.86
N ALA A 12 -25.34 -0.73 15.21
CA ALA A 12 -24.22 -1.62 15.01
C ALA A 12 -23.24 -0.93 14.03
N PHE A 13 -22.18 -0.31 14.56
CA PHE A 13 -21.05 0.12 13.76
C PHE A 13 -20.32 -1.12 13.27
N THR A 14 -20.76 -1.68 12.14
CA THR A 14 -19.95 -2.62 11.38
C THR A 14 -18.72 -1.86 10.91
N SER A 15 -17.61 -1.98 11.63
CA SER A 15 -16.30 -1.60 11.11
C SER A 15 -16.00 -2.52 9.93
N CYS A 16 -16.40 -2.12 8.72
CA CYS A 16 -15.83 -2.71 7.53
C CYS A 16 -14.34 -2.34 7.56
N ASN A 17 -13.49 -3.28 7.96
CA ASN A 17 -12.10 -3.26 7.53
C ASN A 17 -12.15 -3.37 6.01
N TYR A 18 -12.19 -2.23 5.33
CA TYR A 18 -12.11 -2.19 3.88
C TYR A 18 -10.72 -2.73 3.55
N ALA A 19 -10.66 -3.89 2.92
CA ALA A 19 -9.41 -4.35 2.34
C ALA A 19 -8.93 -3.30 1.35
N ASN A 20 -7.63 -2.99 1.35
CA ASN A 20 -7.04 -2.10 0.36
C ASN A 20 -7.30 -2.64 -1.05
N ILE A 21 -8.27 -2.07 -1.76
CA ILE A 21 -8.77 -2.58 -3.03
C ILE A 21 -7.68 -2.49 -4.10
N ALA A 22 -6.94 -1.38 -4.14
CA ALA A 22 -5.82 -1.19 -5.07
C ALA A 22 -4.73 -2.26 -4.87
N ASN A 23 -4.36 -2.53 -3.62
CA ASN A 23 -3.44 -3.63 -3.29
C ASN A 23 -4.03 -5.00 -3.67
N SER A 24 -5.32 -5.22 -3.43
CA SER A 24 -5.97 -6.50 -3.78
C SER A 24 -5.96 -6.74 -5.29
N ILE A 25 -6.23 -5.70 -6.09
CA ILE A 25 -6.11 -5.73 -7.54
C ILE A 25 -4.67 -6.02 -7.95
N LEU A 26 -3.69 -5.33 -7.34
CA LEU A 26 -2.27 -5.53 -7.64
C LEU A 26 -1.81 -6.96 -7.29
N LEU A 27 -2.22 -7.50 -6.14
CA LEU A 27 -1.94 -8.88 -5.72
C LEU A 27 -2.47 -9.92 -6.70
N SER A 28 -3.60 -9.63 -7.36
CA SER A 28 -4.21 -10.49 -8.39
C SER A 28 -3.44 -10.53 -9.71
N ARG A 29 -2.43 -9.68 -9.90
CA ARG A 29 -1.62 -9.61 -11.12
C ARG A 29 -0.44 -10.59 -11.09
N THR A 30 0.12 -10.88 -12.26
CA THR A 30 1.38 -11.63 -12.36
C THR A 30 2.54 -10.85 -11.75
N SER A 31 3.65 -11.53 -11.43
CA SER A 31 4.85 -10.86 -10.90
C SER A 31 5.40 -9.78 -11.84
N GLU A 32 5.39 -10.07 -13.14
CA GLU A 32 5.82 -9.13 -14.18
C GLU A 32 4.88 -7.91 -14.24
N GLN A 33 3.56 -8.14 -14.25
CA GLN A 33 2.58 -7.06 -14.25
C GLN A 33 2.69 -6.18 -13.00
N LYS A 34 2.86 -6.77 -11.80
CA LYS A 34 3.10 -6.02 -10.56
C LYS A 34 4.30 -5.09 -10.71
N THR A 35 5.40 -5.65 -11.18
CA THR A 35 6.66 -4.96 -11.36
C THR A 35 6.54 -3.79 -12.35
N GLN A 36 5.85 -4.00 -13.48
CA GLN A 36 5.63 -2.95 -14.49
C GLN A 36 4.66 -1.86 -14.03
N ILE A 37 3.59 -2.22 -13.31
CA ILE A 37 2.64 -1.23 -12.76
C ILE A 37 3.35 -0.35 -11.74
N LEU A 38 4.09 -0.96 -10.81
CA LEU A 38 4.79 -0.25 -9.74
C LEU A 38 5.92 0.63 -10.31
N SER A 39 6.67 0.16 -11.31
CA SER A 39 7.67 1.01 -11.99
C SER A 39 7.02 2.15 -12.76
N GLY A 40 5.85 1.92 -13.37
CA GLY A 40 5.05 2.95 -14.03
C GLY A 40 4.68 4.09 -13.08
N ILE A 41 4.29 3.77 -11.85
CA ILE A 41 4.00 4.76 -10.79
C ILE A 41 5.25 5.59 -10.46
N ILE A 42 6.41 4.94 -10.31
CA ILE A 42 7.69 5.62 -10.04
C ILE A 42 8.06 6.56 -11.20
N ASN A 43 7.98 6.08 -12.43
CA ASN A 43 8.28 6.88 -13.63
C ASN A 43 7.31 8.06 -13.79
N ALA A 44 6.02 7.86 -13.50
CA ALA A 44 5.00 8.91 -13.55
C ALA A 44 5.25 10.02 -12.51
N ALA A 45 5.91 9.69 -11.39
CA ALA A 45 6.37 10.66 -10.39
C ALA A 45 7.69 11.37 -10.77
N GLY A 46 8.19 11.18 -11.99
CA GLY A 46 9.40 11.82 -12.49
C GLY A 46 10.70 11.11 -12.12
N GLU A 47 10.62 9.90 -11.57
CA GLU A 47 11.78 9.12 -11.13
C GLU A 47 12.11 8.01 -12.13
N PRO A 48 13.25 8.07 -12.85
CA PRO A 48 13.57 7.05 -13.85
C PRO A 48 13.86 5.70 -13.21
N CYS A 49 13.03 4.70 -13.53
CA CYS A 49 13.15 3.32 -13.09
C CYS A 49 12.82 2.33 -14.22
N ILE A 50 13.85 1.64 -14.70
CA ILE A 50 13.68 0.40 -15.47
C ILE A 50 13.68 -0.74 -14.45
N PRO A 51 12.57 -1.46 -14.25
CA PRO A 51 12.48 -2.39 -13.13
C PRO A 51 13.22 -3.69 -13.39
N ILE A 52 13.86 -4.22 -12.35
CA ILE A 52 14.41 -5.58 -12.28
C ILE A 52 13.43 -6.51 -11.57
N GLY A 53 12.69 -6.00 -10.58
CA GLY A 53 11.73 -6.79 -9.82
C GLY A 53 10.99 -5.96 -8.77
N SER A 54 9.93 -6.55 -8.24
CA SER A 54 9.16 -5.99 -7.12
C SER A 54 9.04 -6.96 -5.95
N PHE A 55 8.80 -6.42 -4.76
CA PHE A 55 8.68 -7.19 -3.52
C PHE A 55 7.55 -6.63 -2.65
N TYR A 56 6.71 -7.50 -2.09
CA TYR A 56 5.64 -7.09 -1.19
C TYR A 56 6.10 -7.13 0.27
N GLN A 57 6.24 -5.97 0.91
CA GLN A 57 6.61 -5.89 2.32
C GLN A 57 5.45 -6.25 3.25
N GLY A 58 4.22 -5.87 2.92
CA GLY A 58 3.05 -6.14 3.75
C GLY A 58 2.14 -4.93 3.92
N LEU A 59 1.26 -5.02 4.91
CA LEU A 59 0.35 -3.96 5.33
C LEU A 59 0.85 -3.33 6.63
N ASP A 60 0.63 -2.04 6.82
CA ASP A 60 0.75 -1.39 8.13
C ASP A 60 -0.55 -1.48 8.95
N ILE A 61 -0.57 -0.82 10.12
CA ILE A 61 -1.73 -0.79 11.03
C ILE A 61 -2.96 -0.09 10.45
N ASN A 62 -2.79 0.71 9.38
CA ASN A 62 -3.87 1.41 8.69
C ASN A 62 -4.26 0.70 7.38
N ASP A 63 -3.84 -0.55 7.20
CA ASP A 63 -4.02 -1.33 5.98
C ASP A 63 -3.39 -0.69 4.72
N ALA A 64 -2.44 0.24 4.88
CA ALA A 64 -1.68 0.75 3.75
C ALA A 64 -0.67 -0.32 3.30
N ALA A 65 -0.61 -0.58 2.00
CA ALA A 65 0.25 -1.61 1.43
C ALA A 65 1.61 -1.04 1.03
N TYR A 66 2.67 -1.78 1.36
CA TYR A 66 4.05 -1.39 1.07
C TYR A 66 4.69 -2.36 0.08
N TRP A 67 5.14 -1.82 -1.03
CA TRP A 67 5.82 -2.53 -2.10
C TRP A 67 7.19 -1.94 -2.34
N ASN A 68 8.16 -2.76 -2.70
CA ASN A 68 9.45 -2.30 -3.20
C ASN A 68 9.60 -2.55 -4.68
N VAL A 69 10.39 -1.71 -5.33
CA VAL A 69 10.88 -1.91 -6.70
C VAL A 69 12.38 -1.72 -6.72
N ALA A 70 13.09 -2.67 -7.33
CA ALA A 70 14.50 -2.55 -7.66
C ALA A 70 14.62 -2.10 -9.12
N CYS A 71 15.45 -1.08 -9.37
CA CYS A 71 15.66 -0.52 -10.71
C CYS A 71 17.08 -0.83 -11.21
N SER A 72 17.27 -0.94 -12.52
CA SER A 72 18.56 -1.32 -13.15
C SER A 72 19.70 -0.34 -12.91
N ASN A 73 19.39 0.91 -12.57
CA ASN A 73 20.35 1.94 -12.19
C ASN A 73 20.85 1.81 -10.73
N GLY A 74 20.52 0.72 -10.03
CA GLY A 74 20.90 0.47 -8.63
C GLY A 74 20.04 1.20 -7.60
N ARG A 75 19.09 2.04 -8.04
CA ARG A 75 18.13 2.68 -7.14
C ARG A 75 17.02 1.70 -6.78
N SER A 76 16.43 1.92 -5.62
CA SER A 76 15.25 1.19 -5.18
C SER A 76 14.32 2.10 -4.41
N PHE A 77 13.04 1.75 -4.46
CA PHE A 77 11.96 2.57 -3.93
C PHE A 77 11.00 1.73 -3.10
N VAL A 78 10.40 2.36 -2.09
CA VAL A 78 9.18 1.94 -1.43
C VAL A 78 8.03 2.71 -2.06
N ILE A 79 6.96 1.99 -2.39
CA ILE A 79 5.68 2.56 -2.77
C ILE A 79 4.70 2.16 -1.67
N GLN A 80 4.21 3.15 -0.94
CA GLN A 80 3.05 2.99 -0.07
C GLN A 80 1.80 3.24 -0.91
N ILE A 81 0.79 2.39 -0.77
CA ILE A 81 -0.55 2.56 -1.33
C ILE A 81 -1.50 2.66 -0.13
N ALA A 82 -2.07 3.84 0.10
CA ALA A 82 -3.01 4.08 1.18
C ALA A 82 -4.29 3.24 1.01
N ASN A 83 -4.97 2.96 2.13
CA ASN A 83 -6.28 2.34 2.13
C ASN A 83 -7.39 3.40 2.06
N ASP A 84 -7.39 4.20 0.99
CA ASP A 84 -8.40 5.21 0.69
C ASP A 84 -9.01 4.97 -0.70
N ALA A 85 -10.06 5.73 -1.04
CA ALA A 85 -10.80 5.53 -2.29
C ALA A 85 -9.96 5.90 -3.53
N GLU A 86 -9.05 6.85 -3.35
CA GLU A 86 -8.14 7.38 -4.35
C GLU A 86 -6.89 6.50 -4.55
N ALA A 87 -6.66 5.54 -3.64
CA ALA A 87 -5.44 4.75 -3.55
C ALA A 87 -4.18 5.63 -3.54
N THR A 88 -4.18 6.66 -2.68
CA THR A 88 -3.09 7.64 -2.58
C THR A 88 -1.75 6.94 -2.47
N THR A 89 -0.82 7.28 -3.36
CA THR A 89 0.51 6.66 -3.41
C THR A 89 1.59 7.59 -2.90
N THR A 90 2.47 7.07 -2.05
CA THR A 90 3.68 7.76 -1.61
C THR A 90 4.90 6.96 -2.04
N ILE A 91 5.86 7.63 -2.67
CA ILE A 91 7.08 7.02 -3.20
C ILE A 91 8.27 7.54 -2.43
N ILE A 92 9.07 6.63 -1.88
CA ILE A 92 10.24 6.98 -1.06
C ILE A 92 11.43 6.17 -1.55
N GLN A 93 12.58 6.81 -1.72
CA GLN A 93 13.81 6.09 -2.02
C GLN A 93 14.26 5.23 -0.83
N CYS A 94 14.70 4.01 -1.11
CA CYS A 94 15.17 3.08 -0.09
C CYS A 94 16.40 3.58 0.68
N SER A 95 17.24 4.40 0.05
CA SER A 95 18.35 5.10 0.71
C SER A 95 17.85 6.01 1.84
N ALA A 96 16.78 6.77 1.60
CA ALA A 96 16.17 7.62 2.61
C ALA A 96 15.54 6.81 3.75
N MET A 97 14.83 5.72 3.43
CA MET A 97 14.27 4.81 4.45
C MET A 97 15.37 4.19 5.32
N LYS A 98 16.48 3.78 4.71
CA LYS A 98 17.64 3.22 5.42
C LYS A 98 18.25 4.21 6.41
N SER A 99 18.34 5.49 6.04
CA SER A 99 18.80 6.56 6.95
C SER A 99 17.89 6.74 8.16
N LEU A 100 16.62 6.34 8.07
CA LEU A 100 15.65 6.32 9.18
C LEU A 100 15.62 4.98 9.94
N GLY A 101 16.52 4.05 9.64
CA GLY A 101 16.57 2.72 10.25
C GLY A 101 15.57 1.72 9.68
N ALA A 102 14.78 2.09 8.67
CA ALA A 102 13.84 1.20 8.01
C ALA A 102 14.51 0.42 6.87
N GLN A 103 14.15 -0.85 6.71
CA GLN A 103 14.71 -1.72 5.68
C GLN A 103 13.74 -1.91 4.52
N CYS A 104 14.22 -1.67 3.31
CA CYS A 104 13.54 -2.13 2.10
C CYS A 104 13.73 -3.64 1.88
N PHE A 105 12.83 -4.26 1.12
CA PHE A 105 12.88 -5.68 0.76
C PHE A 105 12.88 -6.61 1.99
N LYS A 106 12.31 -6.13 3.09
CA LYS A 106 12.06 -6.92 4.28
C LYS A 106 10.55 -7.02 4.51
N ARG A 107 10.06 -8.24 4.73
CA ARG A 107 8.65 -8.46 5.02
C ARG A 107 8.32 -7.99 6.43
N PHE A 108 7.19 -7.32 6.60
CA PHE A 108 6.68 -6.93 7.90
C PHE A 108 6.29 -8.17 8.72
N GLY A 109 6.49 -8.10 10.04
CA GLY A 109 6.15 -9.18 10.97
C GLY A 109 7.17 -10.33 11.06
N PHE A 110 8.39 -10.14 10.54
CA PHE A 110 9.50 -11.11 10.61
C PHE A 110 10.78 -10.51 11.21
#